data_AF-A0A392PKE3-F1
#
_entry.id   AF-A0A392PKE3-F1
#
_cell.length_a   1.000
_cell.length_b   1.000
_cell.length_c   1.000
_cell.angle_alpha   90.00
_cell.angle_beta   90.00
_cell.angle_gamma   90.00
#
_symmetry.space_group_name_H-M   'P 1'
#
loop_
_entity.id
_entity.type
_entity.pdbx_description
1 polymer ?
#
loop_
_entity_poly.entity_id
_entity_poly.type
_entity_poly.pdbx_seq_one_letter_code
_entity_poly.pdbx_strand_id
1 'polypeptide(L)' 'MKGPDGKVVACKSACVAFNQPKYCCTEEFNSPDKCKPTQYSEIFEKQCPQAYSYAYDDKSSTFTCFKGPNYTITFCP' A
#
# COMPACT_ATOMS: atom_id res chain seq x y z
N MET A 1 -13.09 -7.52 3.26
CA MET A 1 -13.46 -8.90 2.87
C MET A 1 -13.97 -9.60 4.10
N LYS A 2 -15.08 -10.34 4.01
CA LYS A 2 -15.71 -10.99 5.17
C LYS A 2 -15.60 -12.51 5.07
N GLY A 3 -15.31 -13.15 6.19
CA GLY A 3 -15.36 -14.60 6.34
C GLY A 3 -16.81 -15.11 6.43
N PRO A 4 -17.02 -16.44 6.45
CA PRO A 4 -18.34 -17.05 6.60
C PRO A 4 -19.08 -16.64 7.88
N ASP A 5 -18.33 -16.27 8.92
CA ASP A 5 -18.84 -15.78 10.22
C ASP A 5 -19.11 -14.26 10.22
N GLY A 6 -18.98 -13.59 9.08
CA GLY A 6 -19.21 -12.15 8.90
C GLY A 6 -18.08 -11.25 9.38
N LYS A 7 -17.01 -11.79 9.99
CA LYS A 7 -15.86 -11.01 10.45
C LYS A 7 -15.00 -10.54 9.28
N VAL A 8 -14.38 -9.37 9.42
CA VAL A 8 -13.44 -8.85 8.42
C VAL A 8 -12.13 -9.65 8.50
N VAL A 9 -11.75 -10.28 7.39
CA VAL A 9 -10.54 -11.12 7.29
C VAL A 9 -9.43 -10.51 6.42
N ALA A 10 -9.74 -9.44 5.67
CA ALA A 10 -8.78 -8.68 4.88
C ALA A 10 -9.36 -7.32 4.47
N CYS A 11 -8.48 -6.36 4.16
CA CYS A 11 -8.84 -5.03 3.65
C CYS A 11 -8.32 -4.86 2.22
N LYS A 12 -9.18 -4.39 1.30
CA LYS A 12 -8.77 -4.10 -0.08
C LYS A 12 -8.13 -2.71 -0.13
N SER A 13 -7.10 -2.54 -0.93
CA SER A 13 -6.67 -1.20 -1.35
C SER A 13 -7.74 -0.54 -2.22
N ALA A 14 -7.70 0.78 -2.35
CA ALA A 14 -8.62 1.51 -3.22
C ALA A 14 -8.49 1.10 -4.69
N CYS A 15 -7.28 0.79 -5.15
CA CYS A 15 -7.08 0.29 -6.51
C CYS A 15 -7.85 -1.04 -6.74
N VAL A 16 -7.68 -2.02 -5.84
CA VAL A 16 -8.37 -3.33 -5.96
C VAL A 16 -9.89 -3.19 -5.78
N ALA A 17 -10.35 -2.22 -5.00
CA ALA A 17 -11.77 -2.00 -4.75
C ALA A 17 -12.48 -1.29 -5.91
N PHE A 18 -11.84 -0.29 -6.54
CA PHE A 18 -12.49 0.63 -7.47
C PHE A 18 -11.94 0.59 -8.89
N ASN A 19 -10.72 0.09 -9.09
CA ASN A 19 -10.05 -0.01 -10.38
C ASN A 19 -10.05 1.30 -11.19
N GLN A 20 -9.83 2.44 -10.51
CA GLN A 20 -9.78 3.75 -11.15
C GLN A 20 -8.33 4.24 -11.29
N PRO A 21 -7.98 4.94 -12.39
CA PRO A 21 -6.62 5.42 -12.64
C PRO A 21 -6.01 6.19 -11.47
N LYS A 22 -6.80 7.05 -10.79
CA LYS A 22 -6.35 7.83 -9.63
C LYS A 22 -5.94 7.00 -8.40
N TYR A 23 -6.46 5.78 -8.25
CA TYR A 23 -6.13 4.90 -7.12
C TYR A 23 -5.05 3.88 -7.49
N CYS A 24 -4.98 3.51 -8.77
CA CYS A 24 -4.01 2.56 -9.29
C CYS A 24 -2.74 3.23 -9.83
N CYS A 25 -2.72 4.57 -9.89
CA CYS A 25 -1.64 5.36 -10.46
C CYS A 25 -1.33 4.97 -11.91
N THR A 26 -2.37 4.81 -12.73
CA THR A 26 -2.25 4.48 -14.16
C THR A 26 -2.66 5.65 -15.03
N GLU A 27 -2.42 5.55 -16.34
CA GLU A 27 -2.82 6.55 -17.34
C GLU A 27 -2.31 7.96 -17.00
N GLU A 28 -3.21 8.93 -16.85
CA GLU A 28 -2.85 10.30 -16.48
C GLU A 28 -2.22 10.41 -15.09
N PHE A 29 -2.37 9.40 -14.23
CA PHE A 29 -1.77 9.33 -12.90
C PHE A 29 -0.50 8.47 -12.85
N ASN A 30 0.06 8.05 -13.99
CA ASN A 30 1.29 7.23 -14.06
C ASN A 30 2.58 8.04 -13.80
N SER A 31 2.57 8.90 -12.78
CA SER A 31 3.76 9.53 -12.22
C SER A 31 3.54 9.95 -10.76
N PRO A 32 4.60 10.02 -9.93
CA PRO A 32 4.50 10.49 -8.55
C PRO A 32 3.95 11.92 -8.41
N ASP A 33 4.23 12.76 -9.41
CA ASP A 33 3.73 14.14 -9.43
C ASP A 33 2.22 14.22 -9.62
N LYS A 34 1.62 13.23 -10.27
CA LYS A 34 0.19 13.22 -10.60
C LYS A 34 -0.62 12.29 -9.70
N CYS A 35 -0.09 11.13 -9.31
CA CYS A 35 -0.75 10.27 -8.33
C CYS A 35 -0.46 10.73 -6.91
N LYS A 36 -1.42 11.39 -6.28
CA LYS A 36 -1.31 11.86 -4.89
C LYS A 36 -1.92 10.87 -3.91
N PRO A 37 -1.49 10.90 -2.64
CA PRO A 37 -2.18 10.17 -1.58
C PRO A 37 -3.67 10.49 -1.57
N THR A 38 -4.47 9.50 -1.21
CA THR A 38 -5.93 9.62 -1.09
C THR A 38 -6.35 9.29 0.32
N GLN A 39 -7.57 9.66 0.70
CA GLN A 39 -8.16 9.26 1.98
C GLN A 39 -8.08 7.74 2.25
N TYR A 40 -8.04 6.91 1.19
CA TYR A 40 -7.91 5.47 1.34
C TYR A 40 -6.47 5.02 1.59
N SER A 41 -5.48 5.59 0.88
CA SER A 41 -4.07 5.25 1.12
C SER A 41 -3.61 5.76 2.49
N GLU A 42 -4.08 6.93 2.92
CA GLU A 42 -3.79 7.47 4.26
C GLU A 42 -4.25 6.56 5.41
N ILE A 43 -5.29 5.74 5.22
CA ILE A 43 -5.70 4.76 6.24
C ILE A 43 -4.59 3.73 6.44
N PHE A 44 -4.02 3.20 5.35
CA PHE A 44 -2.94 2.22 5.43
C PHE A 44 -1.65 2.85 5.95
N GLU A 45 -1.34 4.08 5.53
CA GLU A 45 -0.18 4.84 6.02
C GLU A 45 -0.22 5.03 7.54
N LYS A 46 -1.38 5.41 8.08
CA LYS A 46 -1.54 5.64 9.53
C LYS A 46 -1.42 4.36 10.36
N GLN A 47 -1.79 3.20 9.81
CA GLN A 47 -1.71 1.93 10.52
C GLN A 47 -0.34 1.26 10.37
N CYS A 48 0.30 1.41 9.22
CA CYS A 48 1.58 0.78 8.88
C CYS A 48 2.52 1.80 8.19
N PRO A 49 3.06 2.80 8.91
CA PRO A 49 3.85 3.90 8.31
C PRO A 49 5.24 3.48 7.76
N GLN A 50 5.62 2.22 7.97
CA GLN A 50 6.84 1.62 7.43
C GLN A 50 6.55 0.72 6.21
N ALA A 51 5.33 0.75 5.67
CA ALA A 51 4.93 -0.04 4.52
C ALA A 51 4.32 0.89 3.46
N TYR A 52 4.54 0.58 2.19
CA TYR A 52 3.94 1.32 1.09
C TYR A 52 2.41 1.32 1.19
N SER A 53 1.82 2.50 1.28
CA SER A 53 0.35 2.68 1.36
C SER A 53 -0.33 2.84 -0.01
N TYR A 54 0.43 3.25 -1.03
CA TYR A 54 0.02 3.30 -2.45
C TYR A 54 1.23 3.17 -3.38
N ALA A 55 1.02 3.20 -4.71
CA ALA A 55 2.04 2.83 -5.69
C ALA A 55 3.26 3.76 -5.77
N TYR A 56 3.16 5.03 -5.34
CA TYR A 56 4.26 6.01 -5.37
C TYR A 56 4.52 6.62 -3.98
N ASP A 57 4.41 5.80 -2.95
CA ASP A 57 4.66 6.18 -1.56
C ASP A 57 6.18 6.19 -1.23
N ASP A 58 6.90 7.22 -1.68
CA ASP A 58 8.35 7.08 -1.96
C ASP A 58 9.30 7.76 -0.95
N LYS A 59 8.91 8.07 0.30
CA LYS A 59 9.84 8.78 1.23
C LYS A 59 10.12 8.13 2.59
N SER A 60 9.24 7.27 3.12
CA SER A 60 9.47 6.51 4.36
C SER A 60 9.49 4.99 4.16
N SER A 61 9.04 4.50 3.00
CA SER A 61 8.76 3.09 2.76
C SER A 61 9.84 2.37 1.94
N THR A 62 10.86 3.08 1.45
CA THR A 62 11.99 2.49 0.70
C THR A 62 13.11 2.04 1.65
N PHE A 63 13.29 0.73 1.81
CA PHE A 63 14.35 0.15 2.64
C PHE A 63 15.40 -0.54 1.77
N THR A 64 16.66 -0.14 1.92
CA THR A 64 17.79 -0.74 1.20
C THR A 64 18.85 -1.24 2.17
N CYS A 65 19.44 -2.41 1.89
CA CYS A 65 20.49 -3.01 2.69
C CYS A 65 21.58 -3.59 1.77
N PHE A 66 22.83 -3.15 1.97
CA PHE A 66 23.96 -3.48 1.09
C PHE A 66 24.73 -4.72 1.59
N LYS A 67 25.61 -5.26 0.71
CA LYS A 67 26.60 -6.31 1.04
C LYS A 67 26.02 -7.72 1.30
N GLY A 68 24.94 -8.08 0.63
CA GLY A 68 24.38 -9.44 0.66
C GLY A 68 23.75 -9.84 2.00
N PRO A 69 22.74 -9.09 2.49
CA PRO A 69 22.06 -9.42 3.73
C PRO A 69 21.22 -10.70 3.60
N ASN A 70 20.99 -11.36 4.75
CA ASN A 70 19.91 -12.33 4.90
C ASN A 70 18.65 -11.62 5.42
N TYR A 71 17.49 -12.20 5.15
CA TYR A 71 16.20 -11.64 5.56
C TYR A 71 15.40 -12.66 6.38
N THR A 72 14.66 -12.16 7.37
CA THR A 72 13.64 -12.92 8.10
C THR A 72 12.30 -12.25 7.85
N ILE A 73 11.30 -13.04 7.45
CA ILE A 73 9.93 -12.57 7.22
C ILE A 73 9.06 -13.16 8.32
N THR A 74 8.44 -12.28 9.12
CA THR A 74 7.60 -12.66 10.26
C THR A 74 6.14 -12.28 10.00
N PHE A 75 5.23 -13.22 10.23
CA PHE A 75 3.79 -12.96 10.21
C PHE A 75 3.32 -12.72 11.64
N CYS A 76 2.49 -11.68 11.84
CA CYS A 76 2.11 -11.19 13.18
C CYS A 76 3.34 -10.85 14.05
N PRO A 77 4.21 -9.92 13.57
CA PRO A 77 5.39 -9.47 14.31
C PRO A 77 5.03 -8.68 15.58
#